data_AF-A0A357CUD3-F1
#
_entry.id   AF-A0A357CUD3-F1
#
_cell.length_a   1.000
_cell.length_b   1.000
_cell.length_c   1.000
_cell.angle_alpha   90.00
_cell.angle_beta   90.00
_cell.angle_gamma   90.00
#
_symmetry.space_group_name_H-M   'P 1'
#
loop_
_entity.id
_entity.type
_entity.pdbx_description
1 polymer ?
#
loop_
_entity_poly.entity_id
_entity_poly.type
_entity_poly.pdbx_seq_one_letter_code
_entity_poly.pdbx_strand_id
1 'polypeptide(L)'
;ENEEEMQNAGMELDADIIKVGHHGSAGSTSVDFLDAVTPKIAVISVGANNDYSHPADSIIEKLNDIKTYRTDIDGTIIVYSGGIHSLEVSSIKPDFSD
;
A
#
# COMPACT_ATOMS: atom_id res chain seq x y z
N GLU A 1 0.76 8.08 -8.34
CA GLU A 1 1.15 9.27 -9.13
C GLU A 1 -0.11 10.14 -9.17
N ASN A 2 -0.04 11.36 -8.63
CA ASN A 2 -1.15 12.35 -8.48
C ASN A 2 -1.80 12.46 -7.08
N GLU A 3 -1.06 12.17 -6.00
CA GLU A 3 -1.49 12.42 -4.61
C GLU A 3 -1.84 13.90 -4.37
N GLU A 4 -0.98 14.80 -4.82
CA GLU A 4 -1.14 16.24 -4.67
C GLU A 4 -2.36 16.79 -5.44
N GLU A 5 -2.63 16.24 -6.64
CA GLU A 5 -3.82 16.65 -7.42
C GLU A 5 -5.11 16.25 -6.69
N MET A 6 -5.16 15.04 -6.12
CA MET A 6 -6.32 14.55 -5.36
C MET A 6 -6.59 15.42 -4.12
N GLN A 7 -5.52 15.83 -3.41
CA GLN A 7 -5.62 16.74 -2.28
C GLN A 7 -6.10 18.13 -2.70
N ASN A 8 -5.52 18.69 -3.77
CA ASN A 8 -5.86 20.03 -4.27
C ASN A 8 -7.26 20.11 -4.90
N ALA A 9 -7.79 18.99 -5.40
CA ALA A 9 -9.14 18.90 -5.95
C ALA A 9 -10.24 18.90 -4.87
N GLY A 10 -9.89 18.85 -3.58
CA GLY A 10 -10.86 18.82 -2.47
C GLY A 10 -11.69 17.53 -2.45
N MET A 11 -11.12 16.43 -2.94
CA MET A 11 -11.78 15.12 -2.90
C MET A 11 -11.84 14.61 -1.45
N GLU A 12 -12.88 13.86 -1.12
CA GLU A 12 -12.91 13.07 0.12
C GLU A 12 -11.99 11.86 -0.07
N LEU A 13 -10.88 11.83 0.67
CA LEU A 13 -9.79 10.87 0.45
C LEU A 13 -9.80 9.69 1.43
N ASP A 14 -10.65 9.71 2.45
CA ASP A 14 -10.72 8.66 3.46
C ASP A 14 -10.97 7.29 2.80
N ALA A 15 -10.10 6.32 3.09
CA ALA A 15 -10.19 4.97 2.57
C ALA A 15 -9.52 3.96 3.53
N ASP A 16 -10.16 2.80 3.72
CA ASP A 16 -9.62 1.76 4.59
C ASP A 16 -8.29 1.16 4.09
N ILE A 17 -8.04 1.20 2.77
CA ILE A 17 -6.90 0.54 2.12
C ILE A 17 -6.23 1.48 1.12
N ILE A 18 -4.91 1.64 1.24
CA ILE A 18 -4.08 2.37 0.29
C ILE A 18 -3.15 1.43 -0.49
N LYS A 19 -3.08 1.61 -1.81
CA LYS A 19 -1.96 1.08 -2.61
C LYS A 19 -0.84 2.13 -2.57
N VAL A 20 0.30 1.75 -2.01
CA VAL A 20 1.47 2.64 -1.89
C VAL A 20 1.97 3.03 -3.30
N GLY A 21 2.23 4.32 -3.48
CA GLY A 21 2.66 4.88 -4.75
C GLY A 21 4.02 4.34 -5.17
N HIS A 22 4.25 4.27 -6.48
CA HIS A 22 5.56 4.00 -7.09
C HIS A 22 6.38 2.89 -6.39
N HIS A 23 5.74 1.76 -6.09
CA HIS A 23 6.38 0.59 -5.47
C HIS A 23 7.06 0.86 -4.12
N GLY A 24 6.77 1.98 -3.45
CA GLY A 24 7.42 2.41 -2.22
C GLY A 24 8.73 3.19 -2.44
N SER A 25 8.84 3.95 -3.53
CA SER A 25 9.94 4.90 -3.71
C SER A 25 9.99 5.97 -2.61
N ALA A 26 11.17 6.46 -2.23
CA ALA A 26 11.36 7.40 -1.11
C ALA A 26 10.52 8.69 -1.20
N GLY A 27 10.26 9.17 -2.42
CA GLY A 27 9.45 10.37 -2.70
C GLY A 27 7.96 10.10 -2.92
N SER A 28 7.51 8.84 -2.85
CA SER A 28 6.10 8.49 -2.98
C SER A 28 5.37 8.54 -1.64
N THR A 29 4.04 8.60 -1.67
CA THR A 29 3.16 8.45 -0.50
C THR A 29 3.60 9.36 0.64
N SER A 30 3.25 10.64 0.49
CA SER A 30 3.55 11.66 1.49
C SER A 30 2.79 11.39 2.79
N VAL A 31 3.32 11.92 3.90
CA VAL A 31 2.63 11.85 5.20
C VAL A 31 1.30 12.58 5.12
N ASP A 32 1.26 13.77 4.50
CA ASP A 32 0.02 14.53 4.29
C ASP A 32 -1.04 13.73 3.52
N PHE A 33 -0.62 12.88 2.57
CA PHE A 33 -1.56 12.02 1.84
C PHE A 33 -2.04 10.86 2.71
N LEU A 34 -1.16 10.24 3.51
CA LEU A 34 -1.55 9.22 4.49
C LEU A 34 -2.52 9.76 5.55
N ASP A 35 -2.29 10.98 6.03
CA ASP A 35 -3.13 11.66 7.01
C ASP A 35 -4.50 12.04 6.42
N ALA A 36 -4.58 12.30 5.12
CA ALA A 36 -5.84 12.57 4.43
C ALA A 36 -6.63 11.30 4.10
N VAL A 37 -5.94 10.19 3.81
CA VAL A 37 -6.55 8.90 3.45
C VAL A 37 -6.93 8.06 4.67
N THR A 38 -6.24 8.27 5.81
CA THR A 38 -6.44 7.51 7.07
C THR A 38 -6.52 5.98 6.91
N PRO A 39 -5.59 5.34 6.16
CA PRO A 39 -5.69 3.92 5.85
C PRO A 39 -5.40 3.03 7.04
N LYS A 40 -6.14 1.91 7.13
CA LYS A 40 -5.85 0.83 8.09
C LYS A 40 -4.89 -0.20 7.50
N ILE A 41 -4.88 -0.32 6.17
CA ILE A 41 -4.06 -1.28 5.44
C ILE A 41 -3.32 -0.58 4.30
N ALA A 42 -2.03 -0.88 4.17
CA ALA A 42 -1.20 -0.46 3.04
C ALA A 42 -0.76 -1.68 2.22
N VAL A 43 -0.77 -1.56 0.89
CA VAL A 43 -0.27 -2.59 -0.03
C VAL A 43 0.85 -2.01 -0.88
N ILE A 44 2.05 -2.55 -0.71
CA ILE A 44 3.22 -2.23 -1.53
C ILE A 44 3.35 -3.30 -2.61
N SER A 45 3.06 -2.91 -3.84
CA SER A 45 3.31 -3.77 -5.00
C SER A 45 4.76 -3.61 -5.41
N VAL A 46 5.60 -4.59 -5.12
CA VAL A 46 7.06 -4.61 -5.37
C VAL A 46 7.51 -6.04 -5.70
N GLY A 47 8.57 -6.17 -6.50
CA GLY A 47 9.14 -7.47 -6.88
C GLY A 47 10.23 -7.95 -5.92
N ALA A 48 10.33 -9.28 -5.75
CA ALA A 48 11.29 -9.93 -4.83
C ALA A 48 12.77 -9.73 -5.18
N ASN A 49 13.07 -9.48 -6.45
CA ASN A 49 14.41 -9.19 -6.96
C ASN A 49 14.44 -7.80 -7.59
N ASN A 50 13.99 -6.77 -6.87
CA ASN A 50 14.06 -5.42 -7.42
C ASN A 50 15.46 -4.81 -7.20
N ASP A 51 16.07 -4.35 -8.30
CA ASP A 51 17.35 -3.64 -8.28
C ASP A 51 17.20 -2.14 -7.93
N TYR A 52 15.96 -1.69 -7.70
CA TYR A 52 15.62 -0.29 -7.43
C TYR A 52 15.66 0.07 -5.94
N SER A 53 16.06 -0.87 -5.08
CA SER A 53 16.12 -0.69 -3.62
C SER A 53 14.76 -0.24 -3.03
N HIS A 54 13.67 -0.78 -3.55
CA HIS A 54 12.31 -0.53 -3.07
C HIS A 54 11.77 -1.69 -2.22
N PRO A 55 10.80 -1.44 -1.32
CA PRO A 55 10.43 -0.13 -0.81
C PRO A 55 11.59 0.52 -0.07
N ALA A 56 11.72 1.84 -0.16
CA ALA A 56 12.72 2.59 0.56
C ALA A 56 12.43 2.53 2.07
N ASP A 57 13.48 2.53 2.90
CA ASP A 57 13.34 2.48 4.37
C ASP A 57 12.46 3.62 4.89
N SER A 58 12.57 4.82 4.30
CA SER A 58 11.73 5.96 4.66
C SER A 58 10.23 5.73 4.42
N ILE A 59 9.84 4.87 3.47
CA ILE A 59 8.45 4.49 3.28
C ILE A 59 8.02 3.47 4.32
N ILE A 60 8.89 2.51 4.67
CA ILE A 60 8.59 1.55 5.73
C ILE A 60 8.40 2.27 7.08
N GLU A 61 9.22 3.29 7.36
CA GLU A 61 9.08 4.12 8.56
C GLU A 61 7.75 4.87 8.60
N LYS A 62 7.32 5.48 7.49
CA LYS A 62 6.01 6.17 7.40
C LYS A 62 4.82 5.23 7.64
N LEU A 63 4.96 3.95 7.32
CA LEU A 63 3.90 2.95 7.39
C LEU A 63 3.99 2.09 8.66
N ASN A 64 4.86 2.42 9.61
CA ASN A 64 5.12 1.62 10.81
C ASN A 64 3.87 1.29 11.64
N ASP A 65 2.91 2.21 11.69
CA ASP A 65 1.65 2.09 12.44
C ASP A 65 0.48 1.59 11.57
N ILE A 66 0.73 1.32 10.28
CA ILE A 66 -0.25 0.85 9.30
C ILE A 66 0.03 -0.61 8.95
N LYS A 67 -1.01 -1.46 8.98
CA LYS A 67 -0.85 -2.87 8.60
C LYS A 67 -0.44 -2.96 7.13
N THR A 68 0.79 -3.39 6.88
CA THR A 68 1.38 -3.36 5.53
C THR A 68 1.56 -4.76 4.95
N TYR A 69 1.16 -4.94 3.69
CA TYR A 69 1.43 -6.13 2.89
C TYR A 69 2.36 -5.79 1.73
N ARG A 70 3.26 -6.71 1.38
CA ARG A 70 4.17 -6.54 0.24
C ARG A 70 4.10 -7.73 -0.70
N THR A 71 3.94 -7.48 -2.00
CA THR A 71 3.78 -8.58 -2.97
C THR A 71 5.01 -9.46 -3.14
N ASP A 72 6.19 -8.98 -2.75
CA ASP A 72 7.42 -9.76 -2.75
C ASP A 72 7.55 -10.74 -1.57
N ILE A 73 6.89 -10.45 -0.45
CA ILE A 73 6.93 -11.28 0.78
C ILE A 73 5.66 -12.13 0.91
N ASP A 74 4.52 -11.53 0.60
CA ASP A 74 3.19 -12.07 0.83
C ASP A 74 2.57 -12.66 -0.45
N GLY A 75 3.15 -12.39 -1.62
CA GLY A 75 2.64 -12.87 -2.91
C GLY A 75 1.43 -12.06 -3.39
N THR A 76 0.44 -12.75 -3.96
CA THR A 76 -0.79 -12.09 -4.43
C THR A 76 -1.63 -11.65 -3.24
N ILE A 77 -1.92 -10.35 -3.14
CA ILE A 77 -2.83 -9.79 -2.14
C ILE A 77 -4.23 -9.73 -2.73
N ILE A 78 -5.20 -10.35 -2.06
CA ILE A 78 -6.61 -10.31 -2.44
C ILE A 78 -7.40 -9.60 -1.35
N VAL A 79 -8.09 -8.54 -1.75
CA VAL A 79 -9.01 -7.78 -0.92
C VAL A 79 -10.43 -8.10 -1.34
N TYR A 80 -11.23 -8.62 -0.42
CA TYR A 80 -12.65 -8.84 -0.61
C TYR A 80 -13.45 -7.82 0.20
N SER A 81 -14.30 -7.06 -0.49
CA SER A 81 -15.30 -6.19 0.15
C SER A 81 -16.67 -6.85 0.01
N GLY A 82 -17.17 -7.39 1.12
CA GLY A 82 -18.49 -8.01 1.21
C GLY A 82 -19.63 -7.02 1.44
N GLY A 83 -19.35 -5.72 1.35
CA GLY A 83 -20.26 -4.63 1.70
C GLY A 83 -19.70 -3.73 2.79
N ILE A 84 -20.55 -2.86 3.34
CA ILE A 84 -20.17 -1.67 4.12
C ILE A 84 -19.29 -2.00 5.35
N HIS A 85 -19.40 -3.21 5.92
CA HIS A 85 -18.76 -3.55 7.20
C HIS A 85 -17.78 -4.74 7.15
N SER A 86 -17.50 -5.30 5.97
CA SER A 86 -16.63 -6.48 5.87
C SER A 86 -15.54 -6.27 4.83
N LEU A 87 -14.32 -6.08 5.32
CA LEU A 87 -13.10 -6.15 4.53
C LEU A 87 -12.30 -7.37 4.98
N GLU A 88 -12.05 -8.28 4.04
CA GLU A 88 -11.17 -9.42 4.26
C GLU A 88 -9.96 -9.29 3.34
N VAL A 89 -8.77 -9.42 3.92
CA VAL A 89 -7.51 -9.42 3.18
C VAL A 89 -6.85 -10.77 3.34
N SER A 90 -6.60 -11.43 2.22
CA SER A 90 -5.87 -12.70 2.14
C SER A 90 -4.63 -12.54 1.26
N SER A 91 -3.64 -13.39 1.49
CA SER A 91 -2.42 -13.45 0.68
C SER A 91 -2.19 -14.86 0.17
N ILE A 92 -1.79 -14.97 -1.09
CA ILE A 92 -1.45 -16.23 -1.75
C ILE A 92 0.02 -16.13 -2.13
N LYS A 93 0.87 -16.85 -1.39
CA LYS A 93 2.28 -16.99 -1.77
C LYS A 93 2.36 -17.88 -3.01
N PRO A 94 3.23 -17.56 -3.98
CA PRO A 94 3.52 -18.47 -5.06
C PRO A 94 4.02 -19.79 -4.47
N ASP A 95 3.36 -20.89 -4.85
CA ASP A 95 3.83 -22.22 -4.51
C ASP A 95 5.00 -22.56 -5.41
N PHE A 96 6.21 -22.52 -4.85
CA PHE A 96 7.43 -22.94 -5.52
C PHE A 96 7.80 -24.38 -5.17
N SER A 97 6.84 -25.21 -4.72
CA SER A 97 7.08 -26.64 -4.63
C SER A 97 7.20 -27.23 -6.04
N ASP A 98 8.44 -27.43 -6.48
CA ASP A 98 8.78 -28.44 -7.50
C ASP A 98 8.69 -29.86 -6.89
#